data_AF-A0AB39M0M2-F1
#
_entry.id   AF-A0AB39M0M2-F1
#
_cell.length_a   1.000
_cell.length_b   1.000
_cell.length_c   1.000
_cell.angle_alpha   90.00
_cell.angle_beta   90.00
_cell.angle_gamma   90.00
#
_symmetry.space_group_name_H-M   'P 1'
#
loop_
_entity.id
_entity.type
_entity.pdbx_description
1 polymer ?
#
loop_
_entity_poly.entity_id
_entity_poly.type
_entity_poly.pdbx_seq_one_letter_code
_entity_poly.pdbx_strand_id
1 'polypeptide(L)'
;MRITPRKEEVAAVVALLEDPTFESADQLAKAIYKTAAELLQMRDLFALVHTWQDGHRGLNFGPFGSEAEMKTFASKMAFGGTGKIVKLYSPGVMLANVDGKKGWKGYCFHPECGHAPFAHSAASAARGACQIPTCPCDKFRST
;
A
#
# COMPACT_ATOMS: atom_id res chain seq x y z
N MET A 1 -3.49 7.97 -13.03
CA MET A 1 -3.23 7.42 -11.69
C MET A 1 -2.78 8.57 -10.78
N ARG A 2 -3.62 8.99 -9.82
CA ARG A 2 -3.19 9.88 -8.74
C ARG A 2 -3.25 9.03 -7.48
N ILE A 3 -2.14 8.92 -6.76
CA ILE A 3 -2.10 8.18 -5.50
C ILE A 3 -1.58 9.15 -4.48
N THR A 4 -2.43 9.57 -3.56
CA THR A 4 -2.00 10.35 -2.40
C THR A 4 -1.15 9.43 -1.52
N PRO A 5 0.15 9.74 -1.32
CA PRO A 5 1.02 8.95 -0.47
C PRO A 5 0.54 9.01 0.98
N ARG A 6 0.62 7.89 1.68
CA ARG A 6 0.42 7.84 3.13
C ARG A 6 1.70 8.22 3.85
N LYS A 7 1.60 8.65 5.11
CA LYS A 7 2.74 9.14 5.90
C LYS A 7 3.88 8.09 5.97
N GLU A 8 3.53 6.83 6.17
CA GLU A 8 4.46 5.71 6.24
C GLU A 8 5.14 5.41 4.90
N GLU A 9 4.46 5.66 3.77
CA GLU A 9 5.02 5.48 2.43
C GLU A 9 6.04 6.58 2.13
N VAL A 10 5.73 7.82 2.49
CA VAL A 10 6.66 8.95 2.39
C VAL A 10 7.89 8.70 3.26
N ALA A 11 7.71 8.29 4.51
CA ALA A 11 8.81 8.00 5.43
C ALA A 11 9.76 6.91 4.87
N ALA A 12 9.22 5.86 4.25
CA ALA A 12 10.02 4.81 3.64
C ALA A 12 10.86 5.31 2.44
N VAL A 13 10.32 6.24 1.64
CA VAL A 13 11.07 6.84 0.53
C VAL A 13 12.13 7.82 1.05
N VAL A 14 11.80 8.64 2.05
CA VAL A 14 12.77 9.56 2.69
C VAL A 14 13.94 8.77 3.29
N ALA A 15 13.67 7.64 3.95
CA ALA A 15 14.74 6.79 4.49
C ALA A 15 15.72 6.31 3.41
N LEU A 16 15.27 6.05 2.17
CA LEU A 16 16.16 5.72 1.05
C LEU A 16 16.96 6.93 0.57
N LEU A 17 16.35 8.11 0.54
CA LEU A 17 17.01 9.35 0.13
C LEU A 17 18.11 9.76 1.12
N GLU A 18 17.96 9.40 2.39
CA GLU A 18 18.91 9.67 3.47
C GLU A 18 19.93 8.52 3.67
N ASP A 19 19.82 7.43 2.90
CA ASP A 19 20.70 6.27 3.02
C ASP A 19 22.04 6.54 2.31
N PRO A 20 23.17 6.61 3.04
CA PRO A 20 24.47 6.90 2.46
C PRO A 20 25.09 5.70 1.72
N THR A 21 24.44 4.53 1.73
CA THR A 21 24.99 3.31 1.11
C THR A 21 24.78 3.26 -0.41
N PHE A 22 23.95 4.14 -0.97
CA PHE A 22 23.78 4.23 -2.43
C PHE A 22 24.95 4.99 -3.06
N GLU A 23 25.68 4.31 -3.95
CA GLU A 23 26.89 4.86 -4.57
C GLU A 23 26.59 5.71 -5.82
N SER A 24 25.36 5.64 -6.33
CA SER A 24 24.93 6.41 -7.50
C SER A 24 23.43 6.71 -7.52
N ALA A 25 23.06 7.77 -8.24
CA ALA A 25 21.67 8.16 -8.45
C ALA A 25 20.84 7.06 -9.15
N ASP A 26 21.45 6.27 -10.03
CA ASP A 26 20.78 5.15 -10.71
C ASP A 26 20.37 4.05 -9.71
N GLN A 27 21.26 3.67 -8.79
CA GLN A 27 20.94 2.69 -7.75
C GLN A 27 19.82 3.20 -6.83
N LEU A 28 19.91 4.46 -6.39
CA LEU A 28 18.89 5.08 -5.55
C LEU A 28 17.53 5.14 -6.26
N ALA A 29 17.50 5.56 -7.52
CA ALA A 29 16.26 5.62 -8.30
C ALA A 29 15.59 4.23 -8.40
N LYS A 30 16.37 3.19 -8.70
CA LYS A 30 15.86 1.80 -8.73
C LYS A 30 15.29 1.37 -7.39
N ALA A 31 15.97 1.70 -6.28
CA ALA A 31 15.51 1.39 -4.94
C ALA A 31 14.19 2.10 -4.59
N ILE A 32 14.03 3.38 -4.99
CA ILE A 32 12.79 4.15 -4.81
C ILE A 32 11.64 3.49 -5.58
N TYR A 33 11.82 3.18 -6.86
CA TYR A 33 10.78 2.53 -7.66
C TYR A 33 10.35 1.18 -7.07
N LYS A 34 11.32 0.35 -6.68
CA LYS A 34 11.05 -0.94 -6.05
C LYS A 34 10.28 -0.77 -4.74
N THR A 35 10.73 0.15 -3.88
CA THR A 35 10.06 0.43 -2.60
C THR A 35 8.65 0.97 -2.78
N ALA A 36 8.43 1.88 -3.73
CA ALA A 36 7.10 2.40 -4.03
C ALA A 36 6.17 1.30 -4.54
N ALA A 37 6.63 0.45 -5.45
CA ALA A 37 5.87 -0.70 -5.95
C ALA A 37 5.51 -1.67 -4.81
N GLU A 38 6.46 -1.99 -3.93
CA GLU A 38 6.26 -2.84 -2.75
C GLU A 38 5.25 -2.28 -1.75
N LEU A 39 5.16 -0.96 -1.63
CA LEU A 39 4.18 -0.31 -0.77
C LEU A 39 2.80 -0.31 -1.44
N LEU A 40 2.73 -0.02 -2.74
CA LEU A 40 1.48 0.01 -3.49
C LEU A 40 0.82 -1.36 -3.60
N GLN A 41 1.59 -2.44 -3.74
CA GLN A 41 1.03 -3.80 -3.73
C GLN A 41 0.34 -4.17 -2.41
N MET A 42 0.64 -3.47 -1.31
CA MET A 42 0.01 -3.66 0.00
C MET A 42 -1.30 -2.88 0.16
N ARG A 43 -1.74 -2.14 -0.88
CA ARG A 43 -2.95 -1.33 -0.84
C ARG A 43 -4.09 -2.00 -1.58
N ASP A 44 -5.26 -1.93 -0.97
CA ASP A 44 -6.50 -1.99 -1.71
C ASP A 44 -6.65 -0.70 -2.53
N LEU A 45 -7.04 -0.85 -3.79
CA LEU A 45 -7.22 0.23 -4.75
C LEU A 45 -8.59 0.08 -5.42
N PHE A 46 -8.92 1.01 -6.32
CA PHE A 46 -10.18 1.00 -7.04
C PHE A 46 -9.95 1.13 -8.54
N ALA A 47 -10.79 0.47 -9.32
CA ALA A 47 -10.91 0.67 -10.76
C ALA A 47 -12.33 1.13 -11.09
N LEU A 48 -12.42 1.98 -12.11
CA LEU A 48 -13.68 2.28 -12.79
C LEU A 48 -13.78 1.33 -13.99
N VAL A 49 -14.76 0.43 -13.97
CA VAL A 49 -15.10 -0.41 -15.11
C VAL A 49 -16.22 0.24 -15.89
N HIS A 50 -15.97 0.52 -17.17
CA HIS A 50 -16.91 1.23 -18.02
C HIS A 50 -17.57 0.30 -19.03
N THR A 51 -18.81 0.61 -19.40
CA THR A 51 -19.55 0.01 -20.50
C THR A 51 -20.17 1.14 -21.32
N TRP A 52 -20.00 1.10 -22.64
CA TRP A 52 -20.56 2.11 -23.56
C TRP A 52 -22.09 2.07 -23.59
N GLN A 53 -22.71 3.10 -24.14
CA GLN A 53 -24.18 3.23 -24.20
C GLN A 53 -24.85 2.12 -25.03
N ASP A 54 -24.14 1.59 -26.03
CA ASP A 54 -24.55 0.47 -26.87
C ASP A 54 -24.40 -0.91 -26.18
N GLY A 55 -23.94 -0.94 -24.93
CA GLY A 55 -23.73 -2.16 -24.16
C GLY A 55 -22.40 -2.86 -24.44
N HIS A 56 -21.57 -2.35 -25.35
CA HIS A 56 -20.24 -2.90 -25.58
C HIS A 56 -19.28 -2.57 -24.44
N ARG A 57 -18.28 -3.44 -24.26
CA ARG A 57 -17.25 -3.26 -23.22
C ARG A 57 -16.53 -1.93 -23.42
N GLY A 58 -16.50 -1.16 -22.34
CA GLY A 58 -15.80 0.11 -22.27
C GLY A 58 -14.32 -0.04 -21.91
N LEU A 59 -13.73 1.09 -21.56
CA LEU A 59 -12.36 1.16 -21.04
C LEU A 59 -12.36 1.12 -19.50
N ASN A 60 -11.44 0.34 -18.94
CA ASN A 60 -11.24 0.34 -17.50
C ASN A 60 -10.17 1.37 -17.12
N PHE A 61 -10.45 2.16 -16.08
CA PHE A 61 -9.54 3.18 -15.60
C PHE A 61 -9.11 2.86 -14.17
N GLY A 62 -7.84 3.11 -13.87
CA GLY A 62 -7.29 2.90 -12.55
C GLY A 62 -5.77 2.67 -12.60
N PRO A 63 -5.16 2.34 -11.46
CA PRO A 63 -5.80 2.31 -10.14
C PRO A 63 -6.06 3.72 -9.58
N PHE A 64 -7.09 3.83 -8.74
CA PHE A 64 -7.42 5.00 -7.93
C PHE A 64 -7.18 4.71 -6.45
N GLY A 65 -6.71 5.71 -5.70
CA GLY A 65 -6.41 5.55 -4.28
C GLY A 65 -7.64 5.54 -3.37
N SER A 66 -8.79 6.00 -3.87
CA SER A 66 -10.07 6.02 -3.17
C SER A 66 -11.25 6.05 -4.14
N GLU A 67 -12.45 5.69 -3.66
CA GLU A 67 -13.68 5.85 -4.45
C GLU A 67 -13.97 7.32 -4.81
N ALA A 68 -13.67 8.27 -3.92
CA ALA A 68 -13.93 9.69 -4.15
C ALA A 68 -13.10 10.24 -5.32
N GLU A 69 -11.83 9.81 -5.41
CA GLU A 69 -10.95 10.18 -6.50
C GLU A 69 -11.46 9.61 -7.84
N MET A 70 -11.87 8.34 -7.84
CA MET A 70 -12.46 7.69 -9.00
C MET A 70 -13.75 8.39 -9.44
N LYS A 71 -14.65 8.74 -8.50
CA LYS A 71 -15.89 9.51 -8.79
C LYS A 71 -15.55 10.87 -9.39
N THR A 72 -14.55 11.56 -8.85
CA THR A 72 -14.07 12.84 -9.39
C THR A 72 -13.56 12.71 -10.82
N PHE A 73 -12.80 11.64 -11.11
CA PHE A 73 -12.35 11.32 -12.46
C PHE A 73 -13.53 11.04 -13.40
N ALA A 74 -14.47 10.19 -12.99
CA ALA A 74 -15.65 9.84 -13.77
C ALA A 74 -16.50 11.07 -14.14
N SER A 75 -16.73 11.97 -13.18
CA SER A 75 -17.52 13.19 -13.40
C SER A 75 -16.88 14.15 -14.40
N LYS A 76 -15.54 14.24 -14.44
CA LYS A 76 -14.83 15.12 -15.40
C LYS A 76 -14.90 14.62 -16.83
N MET A 77 -15.01 13.32 -16.99
CA MET A 77 -14.83 12.66 -18.26
C MET A 77 -16.12 12.55 -19.08
N ALA A 78 -17.28 12.45 -18.42
CA ALA A 78 -18.62 12.54 -19.04
C ALA A 78 -18.82 11.69 -20.31
N PHE A 79 -18.21 10.50 -20.40
CA PHE A 79 -18.14 9.68 -21.63
C PHE A 79 -19.46 9.05 -22.11
N GLY A 80 -20.58 9.31 -21.45
CA GLY A 80 -21.78 8.49 -21.57
C GLY A 80 -21.56 7.05 -21.06
N GLY A 81 -22.58 6.19 -21.21
CA GLY A 81 -22.53 4.79 -20.79
C GLY A 81 -22.76 4.59 -19.30
N THR A 82 -22.34 3.44 -18.78
CA THR A 82 -22.44 3.09 -17.36
C THR A 82 -21.06 2.77 -16.78
N GLY A 83 -20.83 3.24 -15.55
CA GLY A 83 -19.60 2.97 -14.80
C GLY A 83 -19.90 2.18 -13.53
N LYS A 84 -19.07 1.17 -13.24
CA LYS A 84 -19.09 0.43 -11.99
C LYS A 84 -17.75 0.55 -11.27
N ILE A 85 -17.83 0.66 -9.96
CA ILE A 85 -16.66 0.66 -9.08
C ILE A 85 -16.27 -0.78 -8.82
N VAL A 86 -15.00 -1.11 -9.06
CA VAL A 86 -14.42 -2.40 -8.71
C VAL A 86 -13.30 -2.17 -7.71
N LYS A 87 -13.40 -2.83 -6.54
CA LYS A 87 -12.32 -2.86 -5.57
C LYS A 87 -11.24 -3.83 -6.06
N LEU A 88 -10.02 -3.33 -6.16
CA LEU A 88 -8.81 -4.11 -6.45
C LEU A 88 -8.16 -4.45 -5.11
N TYR A 89 -8.24 -5.70 -4.69
CA TYR A 89 -7.65 -6.13 -3.42
C TYR A 89 -6.13 -6.20 -3.51
N SER A 90 -5.46 -5.89 -2.40
CA SER A 90 -4.00 -5.91 -2.29
C SER A 90 -3.42 -7.31 -2.60
N PRO A 91 -2.66 -7.48 -3.69
CA PRO A 91 -2.00 -8.75 -3.97
C PRO A 91 -0.91 -9.05 -2.93
N GLY A 92 -0.21 -8.04 -2.41
CA GLY A 92 0.81 -8.22 -1.38
C GLY A 92 0.25 -8.73 -0.05
N VAL A 93 -0.93 -8.25 0.38
CA VAL A 93 -1.61 -8.78 1.57
C VAL A 93 -2.04 -10.24 1.34
N MET A 94 -2.52 -10.58 0.14
CA MET A 94 -2.89 -11.96 -0.18
C MET A 94 -1.66 -12.88 -0.11
N LEU A 95 -0.56 -12.51 -0.76
CA LEU A 95 0.68 -13.29 -0.72
C LEU A 95 1.22 -13.41 0.71
N ALA A 96 1.22 -12.34 1.50
CA ALA A 96 1.62 -12.40 2.92
C ALA A 96 0.74 -13.34 3.76
N ASN A 97 -0.55 -13.47 3.44
CA ASN A 97 -1.43 -14.42 4.12
C ASN A 97 -1.15 -15.88 3.70
N VAL A 98 -0.72 -16.12 2.46
CA VAL A 98 -0.41 -17.45 1.92
C VAL A 98 0.97 -17.93 2.37
N ASP A 99 1.99 -17.09 2.19
CA ASP A 99 3.40 -17.44 2.41
C ASP A 99 3.84 -17.25 3.88
N GLY A 100 2.99 -16.61 4.68
CA GLY A 100 3.30 -16.16 6.03
C GLY A 100 3.80 -14.72 6.05
N LYS A 101 3.40 -13.99 7.10
CA LYS A 101 3.53 -12.51 7.18
C LYS A 101 4.92 -12.03 7.64
N LYS A 102 5.82 -12.95 7.99
CA LYS A 102 7.17 -12.62 8.47
C LYS A 102 7.97 -12.00 7.33
N GLY A 103 8.63 -10.87 7.56
CA GLY A 103 9.42 -10.17 6.55
C GLY A 103 8.63 -9.40 5.48
N TRP A 104 7.30 -9.49 5.47
CA TRP A 104 6.47 -8.72 4.55
C TRP A 104 6.37 -7.25 4.97
N LYS A 105 6.61 -6.35 4.01
CA LYS A 105 6.47 -4.90 4.22
C LYS A 105 5.04 -4.57 4.63
N GLY A 106 4.87 -3.83 5.72
CA GLY A 106 3.57 -3.53 6.31
C GLY A 106 3.28 -4.32 7.59
N TYR A 107 3.91 -5.47 7.81
CA TYR A 107 3.83 -6.23 9.06
C TYR A 107 5.02 -5.92 9.99
N CYS A 108 5.10 -6.59 11.14
CA CYS A 108 6.25 -6.47 12.02
C CYS A 108 7.54 -6.94 11.30
N PHE A 109 8.63 -6.18 11.47
CA PHE A 109 9.93 -6.49 10.84
C PHE A 109 10.80 -7.45 11.64
N HIS A 110 10.37 -7.86 12.84
CA HIS A 110 11.13 -8.85 13.62
C HIS A 110 11.14 -10.18 12.87
N PRO A 111 12.30 -10.87 12.72
CA PRO A 111 12.41 -12.10 11.93
C PRO A 111 11.41 -13.19 12.34
N GLU A 112 11.04 -13.20 13.62
CA GLU A 112 10.10 -14.16 14.19
C GLU A 112 8.66 -13.66 14.33
N CYS A 113 8.36 -12.41 13.94
CA CYS A 113 7.04 -11.81 14.07
C CYS A 113 6.46 -11.41 12.71
N GLY A 114 5.13 -11.52 12.57
CA GLY A 114 4.39 -11.10 11.38
C GLY A 114 3.08 -10.40 11.73
N HIS A 115 2.97 -9.87 12.94
CA HIS A 115 1.73 -9.24 13.40
C HIS A 115 1.47 -7.93 12.65
N ALA A 116 0.18 -7.67 12.41
CA ALA A 116 -0.28 -6.50 11.70
C ALA A 116 -0.06 -5.23 12.54
N PRO A 117 -0.02 -4.04 11.91
CA PRO A 117 0.24 -2.78 12.60
C PRO A 117 -0.71 -2.50 13.77
N PHE A 118 -1.98 -2.90 13.64
CA PHE A 118 -2.99 -2.70 14.68
C PHE A 118 -2.74 -3.54 15.95
N ALA A 119 -1.89 -4.56 15.89
CA ALA A 119 -1.48 -5.34 17.04
C ALA A 119 -0.37 -4.64 17.86
N HIS A 120 0.03 -3.42 17.46
CA HIS A 120 1.00 -2.61 18.18
C HIS A 120 0.31 -1.44 18.89
N SER A 121 0.77 -1.10 20.10
CA SER A 121 0.39 0.16 20.73
C SER A 121 0.92 1.34 19.91
N ALA A 122 0.28 2.48 20.03
CA ALA A 122 0.79 3.72 19.43
C ALA A 122 1.92 4.27 20.30
N ALA A 123 3.16 4.25 19.81
CA ALA A 123 4.29 4.95 20.44
C ALA A 123 4.69 6.15 19.57
N SER A 124 3.92 7.24 19.71
CA SER A 124 4.08 8.44 18.87
C SER A 124 3.87 8.13 17.37
N ALA A 125 4.70 8.68 16.48
CA ALA A 125 4.67 8.40 15.04
C ALA A 125 5.23 7.01 14.67
N ALA A 126 5.77 6.27 15.63
CA ALA A 126 6.30 4.93 15.45
C ALA A 126 5.34 3.87 16.03
N ARG A 127 5.50 2.63 15.58
CA ARG A 127 4.80 1.49 16.18
C ARG A 127 5.42 1.21 17.54
N GLY A 128 4.58 1.21 18.56
CA GLY A 128 4.94 0.83 19.91
C GLY A 128 4.92 -0.68 20.11
N ALA A 129 4.69 -1.07 21.35
CA ALA A 129 4.79 -2.45 21.76
C ALA A 129 3.80 -3.36 21.07
N CYS A 130 4.24 -4.54 20.65
CA CYS A 130 3.30 -5.57 20.21
C CYS A 130 2.48 -6.02 21.42
N GLN A 131 1.16 -5.96 21.30
CA GLN A 131 0.20 -6.29 22.36
C GLN A 131 -0.17 -7.78 22.38
N ILE A 132 0.47 -8.60 21.54
CA ILE A 132 0.28 -10.05 21.55
C ILE A 132 1.19 -10.63 22.63
N PRO A 133 0.65 -11.26 23.71
CA PRO A 133 1.46 -11.68 24.86
C PRO A 133 2.58 -12.67 24.51
N THR A 134 2.37 -13.48 23.47
CA THR A 134 3.33 -14.48 23.00
C THR A 134 4.29 -13.94 21.94
N CYS A 135 4.37 -12.62 21.76
CA CYS A 135 5.19 -12.02 20.72
C CYS A 135 6.69 -12.05 21.08
N PRO A 136 7.57 -12.54 20.18
CA PRO A 136 9.01 -12.59 20.42
C PRO A 136 9.71 -11.23 20.26
N CYS A 137 8.98 -10.15 19.94
CA CYS A 137 9.61 -8.85 19.69
C CYS A 137 10.28 -8.28 20.94
N ASP A 138 11.56 -7.93 20.81
CA ASP A 138 12.35 -7.34 21.90
C ASP A 138 12.19 -5.83 22.02
N LYS A 139 11.90 -5.14 20.91
CA LYS A 139 11.62 -3.69 20.91
C LYS A 139 10.16 -3.44 21.26
N PHE A 140 9.97 -2.79 22.41
CA PHE A 140 8.68 -2.41 22.97
C PHE A 140 7.82 -3.64 23.32
N ARG A 141 7.90 -4.13 24.56
CA ARG A 141 6.94 -5.11 25.10
C ARG A 141 5.88 -4.37 25.90
N SER A 142 4.61 -4.71 25.76
CA SER A 142 3.59 -4.27 26.71
C SER A 142 3.77 -5.11 27.95
N THR A 143 4.21 -4.47 29.04
CA THR A 143 4.09 -5.05 30.38
C THR A 143 2.63 -5.35 30.70
#